data_AF-A0AAE8SQ37-F1
#
_entry.id   AF-A0AAE8SQ37-F1
#
_cell.length_a   1.000
_cell.length_b   1.000
_cell.length_c   1.000
_cell.angle_alpha   90.00
_cell.angle_beta   90.00
_cell.angle_gamma   90.00
#
_symmetry.space_group_name_H-M   'P 1'
#
loop_
_entity.id
_entity.type
_entity.pdbx_description
1 polymer ?
#
loop_
_entity_poly.entity_id
_entity_poly.type
_entity_poly.pdbx_seq_one_letter_code
_entity_poly.pdbx_strand_id
1 'polypeptide(L)'
;MGLFNKKTTTIGLFAVGAYALPQAATAPAASATYTANPNVGPGGSNFKDSAHFRVYGASADEASKAIDMLEGAYDCFVGTLKWRSPGLSFNDQSNSGTLYKTNIYSVGSLDNAAGVMHSDYETGLAWLEVVDQYLAVPGVTVHEYGHGLHYHQQTWVDQGRTGAWWETLANWVADTYKTSDICAAARKNHNQEASPTEIELQKVLGDSHQVIVDGSVNTGNYYQAWPFLAYLTNNPDDFAGLGQDTIRQLQLQYKKGSNETPLHTLARISKNATVGDIIGRYWARMAYVDIGHASAQEVFFQQREQINFGNVEASGSGSYKPKSGREPRYMGSNIIPLEVTNSQVKVKVSSNAEFVATIAIYRKGGESSYITLKNGVATVPVKAGEDVSVIITNAPAKPILYDGFNLSAEVSKGLDYTLSLTGANVKA
;
A
#
# COMPACT_ATOMS: atom_id res chain seq x y z
N MET A 1 6.55 39.99 76.76
CA MET A 1 5.25 40.17 76.06
C MET A 1 5.52 40.18 74.56
N GLY A 2 4.99 39.18 73.83
CA GLY A 2 4.84 39.12 72.37
C GLY A 2 6.11 39.04 71.50
N LEU A 3 6.12 38.48 70.28
CA LEU A 3 5.26 37.54 69.54
C LEU A 3 5.93 37.33 68.15
N PHE A 4 5.83 36.10 67.62
CA PHE A 4 6.02 35.63 66.23
C PHE A 4 7.43 35.63 65.58
N ASN A 5 8.07 34.47 65.38
CA ASN A 5 7.85 33.34 64.45
C ASN A 5 8.47 33.50 63.04
N LYS A 6 9.63 32.87 62.86
CA LYS A 6 10.19 32.47 61.55
C LYS A 6 9.51 31.18 61.10
N LYS A 7 8.91 31.17 59.91
CA LYS A 7 8.37 29.97 59.27
C LYS A 7 9.49 29.16 58.62
N THR A 8 9.60 27.91 59.04
CA THR A 8 10.37 26.84 58.41
C THR A 8 9.51 26.23 57.30
N THR A 9 10.05 26.13 56.09
CA THR A 9 9.38 25.47 54.96
C THR A 9 9.56 23.97 55.05
N THR A 10 8.48 23.25 55.32
CA THR A 10 8.39 21.79 55.26
C THR A 10 8.18 21.36 53.80
N ILE A 11 9.08 20.54 53.27
CA ILE A 11 8.91 19.83 52.00
C ILE A 11 8.02 18.61 52.28
N GLY A 12 6.75 18.68 51.88
CA GLY A 12 5.81 17.56 51.94
C GLY A 12 5.97 16.65 50.73
N LEU A 13 6.33 15.39 50.96
CA LEU A 13 6.28 14.31 50.00
C LEU A 13 4.80 13.96 49.77
N PHE A 14 4.24 14.26 48.59
CA PHE A 14 2.93 13.75 48.20
C PHE A 14 3.07 12.34 47.62
N ALA A 15 2.69 11.34 48.40
CA ALA A 15 2.44 9.99 47.90
C ALA A 15 1.14 10.02 47.07
N VAL A 16 1.25 9.92 45.75
CA VAL A 16 0.10 9.70 44.88
C VAL A 16 -0.23 8.22 44.95
N GLY A 17 -1.27 7.87 45.70
CA GLY A 17 -1.82 6.51 45.72
C GLY A 17 -2.41 6.17 44.36
N ALA A 18 -1.82 5.21 43.67
CA ALA A 18 -2.40 4.60 42.49
C ALA A 18 -3.56 3.69 42.94
N TYR A 19 -4.80 4.11 42.70
CA TYR A 19 -5.94 3.22 42.75
C TYR A 19 -5.91 2.33 41.50
N ALA A 20 -5.45 1.08 41.65
CA ALA A 20 -5.64 0.06 40.63
C ALA A 20 -7.15 -0.24 40.54
N LEU A 21 -7.75 0.09 39.40
CA LEU A 21 -9.09 -0.37 39.06
C LEU A 21 -9.06 -1.91 38.95
N PRO A 22 -10.09 -2.62 39.43
CA PRO A 22 -10.16 -4.07 39.28
C PRO A 22 -10.21 -4.41 37.80
N GLN A 23 -9.17 -5.08 37.32
CA GLN A 23 -9.10 -5.65 35.99
C GLN A 23 -10.13 -6.79 35.93
N ALA A 24 -11.26 -6.55 35.25
CA ALA A 24 -12.19 -7.63 34.94
C ALA A 24 -11.44 -8.67 34.12
N ALA A 25 -11.22 -9.85 34.69
CA ALA A 25 -10.70 -10.99 33.97
C ALA A 25 -11.74 -11.37 32.90
N THR A 26 -11.52 -10.93 31.66
CA THR A 26 -12.21 -11.47 30.51
C THR A 26 -11.80 -12.93 30.37
N ALA A 27 -12.75 -13.84 30.57
CA ALA A 27 -12.56 -15.25 30.22
C ALA A 27 -12.06 -15.33 28.76
N PRO A 28 -11.10 -16.23 28.44
CA PRO A 28 -10.70 -16.42 27.05
C PRO A 28 -11.93 -16.82 26.25
N ALA A 29 -12.22 -16.07 25.19
CA ALA A 29 -13.23 -16.47 24.22
C ALA A 29 -12.90 -17.89 23.76
N ALA A 30 -13.86 -18.81 23.80
CA ALA A 30 -13.69 -20.13 23.21
C ALA A 30 -13.20 -19.94 21.77
N SER A 31 -12.10 -20.61 21.40
CA SER A 31 -11.56 -20.56 20.03
C SER A 31 -12.68 -20.92 19.06
N ALA A 32 -13.07 -19.95 18.22
CA ALA A 32 -14.13 -20.18 17.26
C ALA A 32 -13.74 -21.36 16.36
N THR A 33 -14.61 -22.37 16.24
CA THR A 33 -14.29 -23.59 15.48
C THR A 33 -14.74 -23.41 14.04
N TYR A 34 -13.80 -23.54 13.10
CA TYR A 34 -14.06 -23.42 11.67
C TYR A 34 -14.49 -24.77 11.09
N THR A 35 -15.61 -24.77 10.40
CA THR A 35 -16.23 -25.96 9.79
C THR A 35 -15.71 -26.14 8.37
N ALA A 36 -15.36 -27.35 7.98
CA ALA A 36 -15.03 -27.61 6.59
C ALA A 36 -16.29 -27.58 5.70
N ASN A 37 -16.18 -27.04 4.49
CA ASN A 37 -17.25 -27.08 3.50
C ASN A 37 -16.74 -27.67 2.18
N PRO A 38 -16.81 -29.00 1.98
CA PRO A 38 -16.28 -29.64 0.78
C PRO A 38 -17.09 -29.35 -0.49
N ASN A 39 -18.24 -28.67 -0.37
CA ASN A 39 -19.10 -28.33 -1.51
C ASN A 39 -18.72 -27.00 -2.18
N VAL A 40 -17.77 -26.25 -1.62
CA VAL A 40 -17.26 -25.01 -2.21
C VAL A 40 -16.02 -25.32 -3.03
N GLY A 41 -16.11 -25.17 -4.35
CA GLY A 41 -15.06 -25.55 -5.31
C GLY A 41 -15.19 -27.00 -5.80
N PRO A 42 -14.16 -27.55 -6.47
CA PRO A 42 -14.22 -28.85 -7.15
C PRO A 42 -14.40 -30.07 -6.22
N GLY A 43 -14.22 -29.89 -4.92
CA GLY A 43 -14.24 -30.96 -3.93
C GLY A 43 -13.04 -31.92 -4.03
N GLY A 44 -13.10 -33.04 -3.31
CA GLY A 44 -12.03 -34.04 -3.30
C GLY A 44 -11.96 -34.81 -1.98
N SER A 45 -11.27 -35.95 -1.99
CA SER A 45 -11.11 -36.81 -0.81
C SER A 45 -9.69 -36.80 -0.23
N ASN A 46 -8.70 -36.33 -0.99
CA ASN A 46 -7.33 -36.15 -0.52
C ASN A 46 -7.12 -34.68 -0.15
N PHE A 47 -7.05 -34.41 1.15
CA PHE A 47 -6.84 -33.06 1.68
C PHE A 47 -6.07 -33.06 2.99
N LYS A 48 -5.52 -31.89 3.31
CA LYS A 48 -4.98 -31.57 4.64
C LYS A 48 -5.71 -30.38 5.23
N ASP A 49 -6.07 -30.47 6.51
CA ASP A 49 -6.73 -29.40 7.26
C ASP A 49 -5.75 -28.67 8.18
N SER A 50 -6.02 -27.39 8.37
CA SER A 50 -5.48 -26.55 9.45
C SER A 50 -6.63 -25.98 10.29
N ALA A 51 -6.44 -24.91 11.06
CA ALA A 51 -7.54 -24.26 11.76
C ALA A 51 -8.51 -23.59 10.78
N HIS A 52 -7.98 -22.76 9.87
CA HIS A 52 -8.75 -21.88 8.98
C HIS A 52 -8.78 -22.35 7.53
N PHE A 53 -7.98 -23.34 7.15
CA PHE A 53 -7.79 -23.74 5.75
C PHE A 53 -7.93 -25.24 5.54
N ARG A 54 -8.27 -25.60 4.30
CA ARG A 54 -8.22 -26.96 3.78
C ARG A 54 -7.54 -26.96 2.41
N VAL A 55 -6.47 -27.73 2.26
CA VAL A 55 -5.71 -27.85 1.01
C VAL A 55 -5.97 -29.21 0.37
N TYR A 56 -6.43 -29.21 -0.88
CA TYR A 56 -6.73 -30.37 -1.70
C TYR A 56 -5.65 -30.63 -2.75
N GLY A 57 -5.50 -31.89 -3.16
CA GLY A 57 -4.74 -32.27 -4.36
C GLY A 57 -3.21 -32.21 -4.25
N ALA A 58 -2.67 -31.68 -3.15
CA ALA A 58 -1.23 -31.56 -2.92
C ALA A 58 -0.61 -32.79 -2.24
N SER A 59 0.72 -32.90 -2.34
CA SER A 59 1.48 -33.82 -1.48
C SER A 59 1.38 -33.38 -0.01
N ALA A 60 1.59 -34.31 0.92
CA ALA A 60 1.51 -34.01 2.35
C ALA A 60 2.47 -32.88 2.77
N ASP A 61 3.69 -32.85 2.20
CA ASP A 61 4.70 -31.85 2.51
C ASP A 61 4.34 -30.48 1.94
N GLU A 62 3.92 -30.40 0.68
CA GLU A 62 3.50 -29.14 0.06
C GLU A 62 2.23 -28.57 0.71
N ALA A 63 1.26 -29.42 1.03
CA ALA A 63 0.08 -29.02 1.78
C ALA A 63 0.43 -28.45 3.17
N SER A 64 1.47 -29.00 3.82
CA SER A 64 1.94 -28.51 5.13
C SER A 64 2.52 -27.11 5.02
N LYS A 65 3.42 -26.89 4.05
CA LYS A 65 4.05 -25.58 3.83
C LYS A 65 3.01 -24.51 3.48
N ALA A 66 2.07 -24.87 2.60
CA ALA A 66 0.98 -23.97 2.21
C ALA A 66 0.09 -23.59 3.41
N ILE A 67 -0.25 -24.56 4.27
CA ILE A 67 -1.00 -24.33 5.49
C ILE A 67 -0.26 -23.40 6.45
N ASP A 68 1.01 -23.67 6.74
CA ASP A 68 1.78 -22.85 7.70
C ASP A 68 1.86 -21.39 7.21
N MET A 69 2.10 -21.20 5.92
CA MET A 69 2.09 -19.89 5.27
C MET A 69 0.72 -19.20 5.38
N LEU A 70 -0.36 -19.88 5.00
CA LEU A 70 -1.73 -19.33 5.00
C LEU A 70 -2.23 -19.01 6.42
N GLU A 71 -1.92 -19.86 7.40
CA GLU A 71 -2.23 -19.59 8.81
C GLU A 71 -1.48 -18.36 9.33
N GLY A 72 -0.21 -18.19 8.95
CA GLY A 72 0.53 -16.96 9.22
C GLY A 72 -0.09 -15.72 8.56
N ALA A 73 -0.55 -15.84 7.31
CA ALA A 73 -1.25 -14.74 6.62
C ALA A 73 -2.59 -14.41 7.31
N TYR A 74 -3.36 -15.43 7.70
CA TYR A 74 -4.59 -15.26 8.47
C TYR A 74 -4.33 -14.56 9.82
N ASP A 75 -3.35 -15.02 10.60
CA ASP A 75 -3.00 -14.41 11.88
C ASP A 75 -2.55 -12.95 11.70
N CYS A 76 -1.85 -12.63 10.61
CA CYS A 76 -1.56 -11.23 10.31
C CYS A 76 -2.81 -10.41 9.95
N PHE A 77 -3.54 -10.76 8.90
CA PHE A 77 -4.60 -9.89 8.39
C PHE A 77 -5.87 -9.91 9.24
N VAL A 78 -6.31 -11.09 9.67
CA VAL A 78 -7.51 -11.25 10.49
C VAL A 78 -7.17 -11.09 11.97
N GLY A 79 -6.10 -11.76 12.43
CA GLY A 79 -5.66 -11.73 13.82
C GLY A 79 -5.14 -10.35 14.24
N THR A 80 -4.19 -9.77 13.51
CA THR A 80 -3.52 -8.51 13.87
C THR A 80 -4.24 -7.30 13.29
N LEU A 81 -4.47 -7.28 11.97
CA LEU A 81 -5.06 -6.13 11.25
C LEU A 81 -6.59 -6.10 11.25
N LYS A 82 -7.24 -7.09 11.88
CA LYS A 82 -8.70 -7.12 12.13
C LYS A 82 -9.55 -7.03 10.85
N TRP A 83 -9.04 -7.56 9.75
CA TRP A 83 -9.84 -7.79 8.54
C TRP A 83 -10.99 -8.76 8.86
N ARG A 84 -12.09 -8.63 8.11
CA ARG A 84 -13.20 -9.59 8.24
C ARG A 84 -12.70 -10.98 7.87
N SER A 85 -13.00 -11.97 8.72
CA SER A 85 -12.60 -13.36 8.46
C SER A 85 -13.19 -13.87 7.15
N PRO A 86 -12.38 -14.43 6.24
CA PRO A 86 -12.86 -15.11 5.04
C PRO A 86 -13.72 -16.36 5.33
N GLY A 87 -13.70 -16.87 6.56
CA GLY A 87 -14.60 -17.97 6.93
C GLY A 87 -16.06 -17.55 7.10
N LEU A 88 -16.36 -16.24 7.19
CA LEU A 88 -17.73 -15.76 7.21
C LEU A 88 -18.24 -15.57 5.79
N SER A 89 -19.38 -16.18 5.47
CA SER A 89 -20.08 -15.96 4.19
C SER A 89 -20.21 -14.47 3.87
N PHE A 90 -19.88 -14.08 2.64
CA PHE A 90 -20.14 -12.76 2.07
C PHE A 90 -21.60 -12.34 2.26
N ASN A 91 -22.53 -13.30 2.23
CA ASN A 91 -23.96 -13.04 2.36
C ASN A 91 -24.35 -12.72 3.82
N ASP A 92 -23.51 -13.04 4.81
CA ASP A 92 -23.74 -12.72 6.21
C ASP A 92 -23.32 -11.28 6.55
N GLN A 93 -24.32 -10.39 6.65
CA GLN A 93 -24.13 -8.99 7.06
C GLN A 93 -23.98 -8.82 8.58
N SER A 94 -24.35 -9.83 9.37
CA SER A 94 -24.34 -9.77 10.83
C SER A 94 -23.01 -10.23 11.46
N ASN A 95 -22.16 -10.90 10.67
CA ASN A 95 -20.91 -11.53 11.11
C ASN A 95 -21.11 -12.52 12.27
N SER A 96 -22.23 -13.22 12.26
CA SER A 96 -22.63 -14.20 13.31
C SER A 96 -22.87 -15.60 12.76
N GLY A 97 -22.74 -15.79 11.45
CA GLY A 97 -22.89 -17.07 10.77
C GLY A 97 -21.78 -18.05 11.10
N THR A 98 -21.96 -19.28 10.60
CA THR A 98 -20.96 -20.34 10.70
C THR A 98 -19.65 -19.90 10.05
N LEU A 99 -18.55 -20.13 10.76
CA LEU A 99 -17.21 -19.93 10.23
C LEU A 99 -16.78 -21.18 9.46
N TYR A 100 -16.37 -20.98 8.21
CA TYR A 100 -15.93 -22.04 7.32
C TYR A 100 -14.45 -21.95 7.02
N LYS A 101 -13.80 -23.11 6.87
CA LYS A 101 -12.43 -23.15 6.33
C LYS A 101 -12.44 -22.64 4.89
N THR A 102 -11.43 -21.88 4.50
CA THR A 102 -11.20 -21.54 3.09
C THR A 102 -10.57 -22.75 2.39
N ASN A 103 -11.13 -23.15 1.24
CA ASN A 103 -10.60 -24.26 0.45
C ASN A 103 -9.54 -23.76 -0.53
N ILE A 104 -8.45 -24.52 -0.66
CA ILE A 104 -7.37 -24.31 -1.62
C ILE A 104 -7.18 -25.60 -2.41
N TYR A 105 -7.14 -25.50 -3.72
CA TYR A 105 -6.96 -26.61 -4.64
C TYR A 105 -5.63 -26.47 -5.37
N SER A 106 -4.74 -27.43 -5.15
CA SER A 106 -3.53 -27.60 -5.95
C SER A 106 -3.94 -28.19 -7.31
N VAL A 107 -3.60 -27.49 -8.40
CA VAL A 107 -3.97 -27.88 -9.76
C VAL A 107 -2.74 -27.99 -10.66
N GLY A 108 -2.79 -28.85 -11.67
CA GLY A 108 -1.65 -29.04 -12.58
C GLY A 108 -1.33 -27.83 -13.46
N SER A 109 -2.34 -27.03 -13.83
CA SER A 109 -2.17 -25.86 -14.67
C SER A 109 -3.39 -24.94 -14.61
N LEU A 110 -3.15 -23.65 -14.86
CA LEU A 110 -4.16 -22.63 -15.19
C LEU A 110 -3.69 -21.92 -16.46
N ASP A 111 -4.60 -21.49 -17.33
CA ASP A 111 -4.26 -21.04 -18.69
C ASP A 111 -3.21 -19.92 -18.71
N ASN A 112 -3.39 -18.85 -17.93
CA ASN A 112 -2.51 -17.68 -17.92
C ASN A 112 -2.28 -17.13 -16.50
N ALA A 113 -2.40 -17.97 -15.46
CA ALA A 113 -2.30 -17.55 -14.07
C ALA A 113 -1.52 -18.58 -13.23
N ALA A 114 -0.90 -18.10 -12.15
CA ALA A 114 -0.26 -18.96 -11.17
C ALA A 114 -1.24 -19.42 -10.08
N GLY A 115 -2.28 -18.63 -9.84
CA GLY A 115 -3.42 -18.94 -9.01
C GLY A 115 -4.64 -18.13 -9.43
N VAL A 116 -5.78 -18.44 -8.84
CA VAL A 116 -7.02 -17.68 -9.00
C VAL A 116 -7.91 -17.84 -7.76
N MET A 117 -8.47 -16.74 -7.29
CA MET A 117 -9.58 -16.74 -6.35
C MET A 117 -10.91 -16.84 -7.10
N HIS A 118 -11.75 -17.78 -6.66
CA HIS A 118 -13.13 -17.95 -7.12
C HIS A 118 -14.10 -17.62 -5.99
N SER A 119 -15.31 -17.21 -6.35
CA SER A 119 -16.41 -17.00 -5.41
C SER A 119 -17.56 -17.96 -5.70
N ASP A 120 -18.08 -18.58 -4.64
CA ASP A 120 -19.33 -19.34 -4.67
C ASP A 120 -20.45 -18.41 -4.18
N TYR A 121 -21.31 -17.98 -5.11
CA TYR A 121 -22.36 -17.01 -4.81
C TYR A 121 -23.46 -17.55 -3.88
N GLU A 122 -23.74 -18.85 -3.95
CA GLU A 122 -24.80 -19.48 -3.15
C GLU A 122 -24.41 -19.50 -1.67
N THR A 123 -23.21 -19.98 -1.38
CA THR A 123 -22.67 -20.04 -0.02
C THR A 123 -22.08 -18.70 0.43
N GLY A 124 -21.70 -17.83 -0.51
CA GLY A 124 -20.97 -16.59 -0.27
C GLY A 124 -19.53 -16.81 0.17
N LEU A 125 -18.91 -17.96 -0.12
CA LEU A 125 -17.54 -18.29 0.28
C LEU A 125 -16.57 -18.16 -0.89
N ALA A 126 -15.35 -17.73 -0.62
CA ALA A 126 -14.24 -17.78 -1.58
C ALA A 126 -13.48 -19.11 -1.48
N TRP A 127 -12.87 -19.52 -2.59
CA TRP A 127 -11.93 -20.65 -2.65
C TRP A 127 -10.84 -20.37 -3.70
N LEU A 128 -9.70 -21.04 -3.56
CA LEU A 128 -8.52 -20.75 -4.39
C LEU A 128 -8.12 -21.96 -5.24
N GLU A 129 -7.71 -21.73 -6.48
CA GLU A 129 -6.88 -22.67 -7.24
C GLU A 129 -5.46 -22.12 -7.34
N VAL A 130 -4.47 -22.97 -7.13
CA VAL A 130 -3.07 -22.58 -7.28
C VAL A 130 -2.34 -23.70 -8.02
N VAL A 131 -1.54 -23.32 -9.03
CA VAL A 131 -0.75 -24.29 -9.77
C VAL A 131 0.27 -24.94 -8.84
N ASP A 132 0.42 -26.26 -8.92
CA ASP A 132 1.15 -27.10 -7.94
C ASP A 132 2.50 -26.51 -7.50
N GLN A 133 3.31 -26.02 -8.44
CA GLN A 133 4.65 -25.48 -8.16
C GLN A 133 4.65 -24.15 -7.37
N TYR A 134 3.51 -23.45 -7.31
CA TYR A 134 3.35 -22.17 -6.64
C TYR A 134 2.55 -22.27 -5.34
N LEU A 135 2.03 -23.45 -4.98
CA LEU A 135 1.13 -23.63 -3.84
C LEU A 135 1.70 -23.09 -2.51
N ALA A 136 3.00 -23.28 -2.28
CA ALA A 136 3.71 -22.78 -1.10
C ALA A 136 4.55 -21.52 -1.38
N VAL A 137 4.23 -20.76 -2.43
CA VAL A 137 4.92 -19.51 -2.78
C VAL A 137 4.09 -18.32 -2.29
N PRO A 138 4.57 -17.52 -1.32
CA PRO A 138 3.75 -16.48 -0.71
C PRO A 138 3.33 -15.39 -1.68
N GLY A 139 4.17 -15.05 -2.67
CA GLY A 139 3.81 -14.09 -3.72
C GLY A 139 2.58 -14.49 -4.55
N VAL A 140 2.25 -15.79 -4.62
CA VAL A 140 1.10 -16.31 -5.37
C VAL A 140 -0.05 -16.65 -4.44
N THR A 141 0.13 -17.60 -3.53
CA THR A 141 -0.99 -18.10 -2.72
C THR A 141 -1.52 -17.07 -1.74
N VAL A 142 -0.66 -16.22 -1.16
CA VAL A 142 -1.12 -15.13 -0.27
C VAL A 142 -1.72 -13.98 -1.08
N HIS A 143 -1.32 -13.79 -2.33
CA HIS A 143 -2.00 -12.89 -3.27
C HIS A 143 -3.44 -13.35 -3.51
N GLU A 144 -3.65 -14.62 -3.87
CA GLU A 144 -5.01 -15.16 -4.06
C GLU A 144 -5.84 -15.13 -2.78
N TYR A 145 -5.21 -15.38 -1.63
CA TYR A 145 -5.86 -15.19 -0.34
C TYR A 145 -6.22 -13.71 -0.08
N GLY A 146 -5.43 -12.77 -0.58
CA GLY A 146 -5.72 -11.34 -0.59
C GLY A 146 -7.00 -10.99 -1.35
N HIS A 147 -7.23 -11.61 -2.51
CA HIS A 147 -8.52 -11.52 -3.20
C HIS A 147 -9.67 -12.07 -2.35
N GLY A 148 -9.45 -13.18 -1.64
CA GLY A 148 -10.43 -13.72 -0.69
C GLY A 148 -10.75 -12.74 0.46
N LEU A 149 -9.73 -12.19 1.11
CA LEU A 149 -9.87 -11.16 2.15
C LEU A 149 -10.67 -9.95 1.64
N HIS A 150 -10.34 -9.49 0.44
CA HIS A 150 -11.04 -8.39 -0.23
C HIS A 150 -12.51 -8.72 -0.48
N TYR A 151 -12.81 -9.87 -1.11
CA TYR A 151 -14.17 -10.31 -1.38
C TYR A 151 -14.99 -10.31 -0.09
N HIS A 152 -14.45 -10.92 0.97
CA HIS A 152 -15.13 -11.01 2.26
C HIS A 152 -15.22 -9.70 3.02
N GLN A 153 -14.54 -8.63 2.60
CA GLN A 153 -14.71 -7.27 3.13
C GLN A 153 -15.88 -6.51 2.45
N GLN A 154 -16.47 -7.09 1.40
CA GLN A 154 -17.75 -6.79 0.76
C GLN A 154 -17.88 -5.48 -0.03
N THR A 155 -17.42 -4.36 0.52
CA THR A 155 -17.90 -3.03 0.06
C THR A 155 -17.36 -2.59 -1.30
N TRP A 156 -16.21 -3.10 -1.72
CA TRP A 156 -15.64 -2.83 -3.04
C TRP A 156 -16.14 -3.80 -4.12
N VAL A 157 -16.79 -4.91 -3.73
CA VAL A 157 -17.37 -5.88 -4.68
C VAL A 157 -18.57 -5.24 -5.39
N ASP A 158 -18.78 -5.62 -6.66
CA ASP A 158 -19.79 -5.05 -7.57
C ASP A 158 -19.66 -3.53 -7.77
N GLN A 159 -18.45 -2.98 -7.65
CA GLN A 159 -18.14 -1.58 -7.94
C GLN A 159 -17.14 -1.51 -9.09
N GLY A 160 -17.60 -1.26 -10.33
CA GLY A 160 -16.72 -1.27 -11.51
C GLY A 160 -15.44 -0.42 -11.36
N ARG A 161 -15.53 0.75 -10.71
CA ARG A 161 -14.38 1.66 -10.50
C ARG A 161 -13.38 1.19 -9.43
N THR A 162 -13.68 0.15 -8.66
CA THR A 162 -12.72 -0.47 -7.75
C THR A 162 -11.99 -1.63 -8.42
N GLY A 163 -12.50 -2.19 -9.53
CA GLY A 163 -12.00 -3.44 -10.12
C GLY A 163 -10.49 -3.45 -10.39
N ALA A 164 -9.95 -2.38 -10.98
CA ALA A 164 -8.50 -2.29 -11.22
C ALA A 164 -7.66 -2.27 -9.94
N TRP A 165 -8.25 -1.92 -8.80
CA TRP A 165 -7.56 -1.89 -7.50
C TRP A 165 -7.49 -3.26 -6.83
N TRP A 166 -8.19 -4.27 -7.34
CA TRP A 166 -8.26 -5.59 -6.70
C TRP A 166 -6.89 -6.28 -6.76
N GLU A 167 -6.25 -6.28 -7.93
CA GLU A 167 -4.88 -6.79 -8.07
C GLU A 167 -3.86 -5.98 -7.28
N THR A 168 -4.03 -4.66 -7.25
CA THR A 168 -3.19 -3.77 -6.42
C THR A 168 -3.27 -4.16 -4.94
N LEU A 169 -4.48 -4.47 -4.45
CA LEU A 169 -4.72 -4.88 -3.08
C LEU A 169 -4.15 -6.27 -2.81
N ALA A 170 -4.38 -7.24 -3.69
CA ALA A 170 -3.87 -8.60 -3.54
C ALA A 170 -2.32 -8.63 -3.51
N ASN A 171 -1.66 -7.87 -4.37
CA ASN A 171 -0.20 -7.68 -4.31
C ASN A 171 0.26 -6.98 -3.02
N TRP A 172 -0.49 -5.98 -2.53
CA TRP A 172 -0.20 -5.37 -1.24
C TRP A 172 -0.33 -6.37 -0.08
N VAL A 173 -1.33 -7.26 -0.09
CA VAL A 173 -1.50 -8.32 0.93
C VAL A 173 -0.29 -9.25 0.90
N ALA A 174 0.07 -9.76 -0.28
CA ALA A 174 1.20 -10.67 -0.43
C ALA A 174 2.52 -10.02 0.01
N ASP A 175 2.81 -8.82 -0.47
CA ASP A 175 4.05 -8.13 -0.12
C ASP A 175 4.10 -7.78 1.38
N THR A 176 3.02 -7.21 1.93
CA THR A 176 2.94 -6.90 3.37
C THR A 176 3.18 -8.15 4.23
N TYR A 177 2.60 -9.29 3.84
CA TYR A 177 2.86 -10.56 4.53
C TYR A 177 4.32 -11.00 4.41
N LYS A 178 4.96 -10.82 3.25
CA LYS A 178 6.35 -11.25 3.04
C LYS A 178 7.36 -10.34 3.76
N THR A 179 7.13 -9.04 3.77
CA THR A 179 8.18 -8.05 4.02
C THR A 179 7.95 -7.23 5.29
N SER A 180 6.70 -6.98 5.69
CA SER A 180 6.38 -6.01 6.74
C SER A 180 6.59 -6.57 8.14
N ASP A 181 7.04 -5.71 9.06
CA ASP A 181 7.11 -6.02 10.49
C ASP A 181 5.73 -6.22 11.12
N ILE A 182 4.67 -5.68 10.51
CA ILE A 182 3.28 -5.89 10.91
C ILE A 182 2.97 -7.39 11.00
N CYS A 183 3.45 -8.18 10.04
CA CYS A 183 3.22 -9.62 9.97
C CYS A 183 4.37 -10.45 10.57
N ALA A 184 5.40 -9.84 11.17
CA ALA A 184 6.58 -10.59 11.66
C ALA A 184 6.25 -11.58 12.77
N ALA A 185 5.40 -11.20 13.73
CA ALA A 185 4.97 -12.10 14.79
C ALA A 185 4.17 -13.29 14.25
N ALA A 186 3.22 -13.03 13.34
CA ALA A 186 2.42 -14.05 12.68
C ALA A 186 3.29 -15.02 11.87
N ARG A 187 4.23 -14.51 11.05
CA ARG A 187 5.21 -15.35 10.34
C ARG A 187 5.98 -16.25 11.30
N LYS A 188 6.54 -15.68 12.38
CA LYS A 188 7.30 -16.42 13.39
C LYS A 188 6.46 -17.51 14.07
N ASN A 189 5.21 -17.23 14.41
CA ASN A 189 4.29 -18.20 15.05
C ASN A 189 4.01 -19.41 14.16
N HIS A 190 4.17 -19.26 12.85
CA HIS A 190 3.93 -20.29 11.85
C HIS A 190 5.20 -20.75 11.12
N ASN A 191 6.37 -20.54 11.74
CA ASN A 191 7.69 -20.96 11.20
C ASN A 191 7.99 -20.43 9.78
N GLN A 192 7.47 -19.25 9.45
CA GLN A 192 7.74 -18.55 8.20
C GLN A 192 8.77 -17.44 8.44
N GLU A 193 9.57 -17.16 7.42
CA GLU A 193 10.55 -16.07 7.43
C GLU A 193 10.11 -14.92 6.54
N ALA A 194 10.66 -13.73 6.78
CA ALA A 194 10.52 -12.65 5.82
C ALA A 194 11.21 -13.04 4.51
N SER A 195 10.67 -12.59 3.38
CA SER A 195 11.26 -12.81 2.06
C SER A 195 11.34 -11.50 1.27
N PRO A 196 12.21 -11.41 0.25
CA PRO A 196 12.35 -10.19 -0.54
C PRO A 196 11.02 -9.74 -1.19
N THR A 197 10.86 -8.43 -1.31
CA THR A 197 9.76 -7.82 -2.07
C THR A 197 9.81 -8.23 -3.55
N GLU A 198 8.65 -8.27 -4.21
CA GLU A 198 8.49 -8.46 -5.66
C GLU A 198 8.24 -7.13 -6.39
N ILE A 199 8.72 -6.02 -5.84
CA ILE A 199 8.52 -4.69 -6.43
C ILE A 199 9.17 -4.57 -7.82
N GLU A 200 8.38 -4.13 -8.80
CA GLU A 200 8.83 -3.91 -10.18
C GLU A 200 9.18 -2.42 -10.41
N LEU A 201 10.31 -1.97 -9.88
CA LEU A 201 10.67 -0.54 -9.90
C LEU A 201 10.84 0.06 -11.29
N GLN A 202 11.27 -0.74 -12.28
CA GLN A 202 11.34 -0.28 -13.66
C GLN A 202 9.96 0.15 -14.18
N LYS A 203 8.89 -0.58 -13.81
CA LYS A 203 7.52 -0.20 -14.14
C LYS A 203 7.03 0.94 -13.26
N VAL A 204 7.13 0.82 -11.94
CA VAL A 204 6.56 1.81 -11.00
C VAL A 204 7.19 3.19 -11.16
N LEU A 205 8.52 3.27 -11.22
CA LEU A 205 9.23 4.54 -11.32
C LEU A 205 9.43 4.97 -12.77
N GLY A 206 9.77 4.00 -13.65
CA GLY A 206 9.96 4.27 -15.07
C GLY A 206 8.68 4.75 -15.73
N ASP A 207 7.51 4.23 -15.35
CA ASP A 207 6.20 4.66 -15.85
C ASP A 207 5.42 5.53 -14.85
N SER A 208 6.09 6.17 -13.89
CA SER A 208 5.46 7.00 -12.85
C SER A 208 4.52 8.10 -13.37
N HIS A 209 4.66 8.51 -14.63
CA HIS A 209 3.80 9.47 -15.33
C HIS A 209 2.39 8.93 -15.65
N GLN A 210 2.16 7.62 -15.61
CA GLN A 210 0.85 7.01 -15.86
C GLN A 210 -0.17 7.35 -14.76
N VAL A 211 -1.44 7.00 -14.99
CA VAL A 211 -2.47 7.10 -13.95
C VAL A 211 -2.07 6.21 -12.76
N ILE A 212 -2.32 6.65 -11.53
CA ILE A 212 -1.86 5.96 -10.30
C ILE A 212 -2.24 4.47 -10.25
N VAL A 213 -3.42 4.13 -10.75
CA VAL A 213 -3.86 2.75 -11.02
C VAL A 213 -4.51 2.73 -12.41
N ASP A 214 -3.84 2.08 -13.35
CA ASP A 214 -4.21 1.92 -14.75
C ASP A 214 -4.33 0.42 -15.07
N GLY A 215 -5.55 0.00 -15.42
CA GLY A 215 -5.90 -1.37 -15.79
C GLY A 215 -5.82 -1.65 -17.29
N SER A 216 -5.30 -0.72 -18.10
CA SER A 216 -5.22 -0.89 -19.55
C SER A 216 -4.40 -2.13 -19.93
N VAL A 217 -4.93 -2.94 -20.84
CA VAL A 217 -4.29 -4.18 -21.30
C VAL A 217 -2.90 -3.89 -21.85
N ASN A 218 -1.90 -4.67 -21.44
CA ASN A 218 -0.48 -4.60 -21.82
C ASN A 218 0.30 -3.36 -21.35
N THR A 219 -0.35 -2.23 -21.04
CA THR A 219 0.35 -0.97 -20.73
C THR A 219 0.13 -0.47 -19.31
N GLY A 220 -0.92 -0.94 -18.64
CA GLY A 220 -1.29 -0.54 -17.29
C GLY A 220 -0.27 -0.94 -16.22
N ASN A 221 -0.55 -0.54 -14.99
CA ASN A 221 0.32 -0.72 -13.83
C ASN A 221 -0.43 -1.27 -12.60
N TYR A 222 -1.68 -1.70 -12.75
CA TYR A 222 -2.54 -2.08 -11.64
C TYR A 222 -2.02 -3.23 -10.77
N TYR A 223 -1.21 -4.14 -11.32
CA TYR A 223 -0.45 -5.09 -10.50
C TYR A 223 0.68 -4.39 -9.72
N GLN A 224 1.39 -3.46 -10.34
CA GLN A 224 2.58 -2.82 -9.77
C GLN A 224 2.29 -1.60 -8.87
N ALA A 225 1.05 -1.11 -8.82
CA ALA A 225 0.67 0.10 -8.09
C ALA A 225 0.59 -0.08 -6.56
N TRP A 226 0.79 -1.30 -6.04
CA TRP A 226 0.68 -1.63 -4.62
C TRP A 226 1.60 -0.83 -3.68
N PRO A 227 2.77 -0.27 -4.09
CA PRO A 227 3.58 0.56 -3.20
C PRO A 227 2.85 1.79 -2.68
N PHE A 228 1.82 2.28 -3.39
CA PHE A 228 0.94 3.32 -2.87
C PHE A 228 0.17 2.85 -1.63
N LEU A 229 -0.37 1.63 -1.65
CA LEU A 229 -1.07 1.05 -0.49
C LEU A 229 -0.10 0.78 0.67
N ALA A 230 1.14 0.35 0.38
CA ALA A 230 2.19 0.22 1.37
C ALA A 230 2.54 1.59 2.01
N TYR A 231 2.67 2.64 1.21
CA TYR A 231 2.89 4.00 1.70
C TYR A 231 1.78 4.48 2.64
N LEU A 232 0.51 4.26 2.27
CA LEU A 232 -0.63 4.60 3.13
C LEU A 232 -0.63 3.81 4.45
N THR A 233 -0.20 2.55 4.39
CA THR A 233 -0.11 1.64 5.55
C THR A 233 1.01 2.05 6.51
N ASN A 234 2.19 2.35 5.96
CA ASN A 234 3.37 2.72 6.75
C ASN A 234 3.30 4.16 7.26
N ASN A 235 2.61 5.03 6.51
CA ASN A 235 2.39 6.44 6.83
C ASN A 235 3.64 7.18 7.33
N PRO A 236 4.76 7.18 6.58
CA PRO A 236 6.03 7.77 7.01
C PRO A 236 6.00 9.31 7.16
N ASP A 237 4.87 9.93 6.83
CA ASP A 237 4.62 11.37 6.91
C ASP A 237 3.61 11.77 8.00
N ASP A 238 3.17 10.80 8.81
CA ASP A 238 2.26 11.02 9.94
C ASP A 238 0.94 11.74 9.54
N PHE A 239 0.42 11.46 8.35
CA PHE A 239 -0.88 11.99 7.94
C PHE A 239 -1.97 11.46 8.86
N ALA A 240 -2.77 12.37 9.41
CA ALA A 240 -3.76 12.04 10.41
C ALA A 240 -4.89 11.21 9.79
N GLY A 241 -5.13 10.02 10.35
CA GLY A 241 -6.12 9.07 9.85
C GLY A 241 -5.54 7.95 8.99
N LEU A 242 -4.24 8.01 8.63
CA LEU A 242 -3.54 6.93 7.94
C LEU A 242 -2.67 6.10 8.93
N GLY A 243 -2.08 5.00 8.45
CA GLY A 243 -1.35 4.00 9.25
C GLY A 243 -1.79 2.56 8.96
N GLN A 244 -1.45 1.63 9.84
CA GLN A 244 -1.58 0.17 9.61
C GLN A 244 -2.99 -0.29 9.22
N ASP A 245 -4.02 0.40 9.71
CA ASP A 245 -5.44 0.07 9.46
C ASP A 245 -6.01 0.72 8.18
N THR A 246 -5.21 1.51 7.45
CA THR A 246 -5.71 2.37 6.37
C THR A 246 -6.45 1.59 5.29
N ILE A 247 -5.87 0.49 4.81
CA ILE A 247 -6.45 -0.28 3.69
C ILE A 247 -7.77 -0.94 4.09
N ARG A 248 -7.90 -1.37 5.35
CA ARG A 248 -9.17 -1.86 5.88
C ARG A 248 -10.19 -0.73 6.01
N GLN A 249 -9.78 0.45 6.49
CA GLN A 249 -10.65 1.63 6.58
C GLN A 249 -11.14 2.12 5.21
N LEU A 250 -10.30 2.03 4.17
CA LEU A 250 -10.71 2.36 2.79
C LEU A 250 -11.87 1.49 2.29
N GLN A 251 -12.00 0.26 2.80
CA GLN A 251 -13.12 -0.62 2.50
C GLN A 251 -14.29 -0.39 3.46
N LEU A 252 -14.05 -0.31 4.76
CA LEU A 252 -15.13 -0.12 5.75
C LEU A 252 -15.89 1.21 5.59
N GLN A 253 -15.19 2.27 5.19
CA GLN A 253 -15.78 3.59 4.98
C GLN A 253 -16.13 3.85 3.51
N TYR A 254 -15.98 2.85 2.64
CA TYR A 254 -16.46 2.93 1.26
C TYR A 254 -17.99 3.04 1.25
N LYS A 255 -18.53 3.95 0.44
CA LYS A 255 -19.97 4.09 0.33
C LYS A 255 -20.51 2.99 -0.59
N LYS A 256 -21.10 1.93 -0.04
CA LYS A 256 -21.69 0.80 -0.80
C LYS A 256 -22.60 1.31 -1.92
N GLY A 257 -22.41 0.80 -3.14
CA GLY A 257 -23.19 1.17 -4.33
C GLY A 257 -22.89 2.56 -4.89
N SER A 258 -21.88 3.27 -4.39
CA SER A 258 -21.49 4.58 -4.94
C SER A 258 -20.71 4.48 -6.25
N ASN A 259 -20.08 3.33 -6.51
CA ASN A 259 -19.15 3.13 -7.61
C ASN A 259 -18.10 4.25 -7.70
N GLU A 260 -17.62 4.73 -6.54
CA GLU A 260 -16.49 5.63 -6.42
C GLU A 260 -15.16 4.85 -6.45
N THR A 261 -14.04 5.55 -6.61
CA THR A 261 -12.70 4.94 -6.49
C THR A 261 -12.24 4.91 -5.02
N PRO A 262 -11.29 4.04 -4.64
CA PRO A 262 -10.68 4.06 -3.30
C PRO A 262 -10.14 5.43 -2.87
N LEU A 263 -9.74 6.28 -3.81
CA LEU A 263 -9.30 7.65 -3.55
C LEU A 263 -10.39 8.54 -2.93
N HIS A 264 -11.67 8.28 -3.21
CA HIS A 264 -12.77 9.03 -2.61
C HIS A 264 -12.97 8.64 -1.15
N THR A 265 -12.78 7.37 -0.80
CA THR A 265 -12.70 6.96 0.61
C THR A 265 -11.46 7.54 1.28
N LEU A 266 -10.32 7.59 0.58
CA LEU A 266 -9.10 8.23 1.10
C LEU A 266 -9.35 9.68 1.52
N ALA A 267 -10.10 10.43 0.70
CA ALA A 267 -10.50 11.80 1.01
C ALA A 267 -11.37 11.93 2.27
N ARG A 268 -12.07 10.87 2.68
CA ARG A 268 -12.89 10.86 3.91
C ARG A 268 -12.10 10.45 5.14
N ILE A 269 -11.15 9.52 5.01
CA ILE A 269 -10.37 9.02 6.14
C ILE A 269 -9.22 9.97 6.52
N SER A 270 -8.65 10.68 5.54
CA SER A 270 -7.60 11.66 5.78
C SER A 270 -8.18 12.90 6.49
N LYS A 271 -7.55 13.33 7.58
CA LYS A 271 -8.06 14.42 8.43
C LYS A 271 -7.34 15.75 8.25
N ASN A 272 -6.09 15.74 7.79
CA ASN A 272 -5.25 16.94 7.73
C ASN A 272 -4.53 17.13 6.38
N ALA A 273 -4.83 16.31 5.37
CA ALA A 273 -4.24 16.39 4.05
C ALA A 273 -5.27 16.05 2.97
N THR A 274 -5.20 16.71 1.82
CA THR A 274 -5.99 16.31 0.65
C THR A 274 -5.42 15.03 0.03
N VAL A 275 -6.20 14.38 -0.83
CA VAL A 275 -5.68 13.22 -1.59
C VAL A 275 -4.51 13.63 -2.48
N GLY A 276 -4.57 14.83 -3.07
CA GLY A 276 -3.47 15.39 -3.85
C GLY A 276 -2.18 15.57 -3.03
N ASP A 277 -2.29 16.05 -1.78
CA ASP A 277 -1.14 16.18 -0.87
C ASP A 277 -0.50 14.82 -0.56
N ILE A 278 -1.33 13.82 -0.27
CA ILE A 278 -0.89 12.45 0.05
C ILE A 278 -0.18 11.83 -1.16
N ILE A 279 -0.74 11.96 -2.35
CA ILE A 279 -0.18 11.40 -3.59
C ILE A 279 1.10 12.15 -4.01
N GLY A 280 1.12 13.48 -3.88
CA GLY A 280 2.33 14.26 -4.13
C GLY A 280 3.46 13.89 -3.18
N ARG A 281 3.15 13.60 -1.91
CA ARG A 281 4.15 13.13 -0.94
C ARG A 281 4.58 11.68 -1.19
N TYR A 282 3.65 10.79 -1.54
CA TYR A 282 3.96 9.43 -1.98
C TYR A 282 5.01 9.45 -3.10
N TRP A 283 4.78 10.20 -4.17
CA TRP A 283 5.74 10.29 -5.28
C TRP A 283 7.07 10.94 -4.87
N ALA A 284 7.04 11.91 -3.96
CA ALA A 284 8.27 12.49 -3.41
C ALA A 284 9.12 11.45 -2.66
N ARG A 285 8.48 10.56 -1.89
CA ARG A 285 9.14 9.42 -1.20
C ARG A 285 9.61 8.36 -2.18
N MET A 286 8.83 8.08 -3.22
CA MET A 286 9.20 7.14 -4.28
C MET A 286 10.44 7.55 -5.07
N ALA A 287 10.87 8.82 -5.03
CA ALA A 287 12.15 9.24 -5.63
C ALA A 287 13.36 8.50 -5.03
N TYR A 288 13.26 8.02 -3.79
CA TYR A 288 14.26 7.20 -3.10
C TYR A 288 13.66 5.95 -2.44
N VAL A 289 12.42 5.61 -2.82
CA VAL A 289 11.61 4.46 -2.34
C VAL A 289 11.60 4.33 -0.81
N ASP A 290 11.62 5.46 -0.09
CA ASP A 290 11.65 5.49 1.37
C ASP A 290 10.24 5.62 1.98
N ILE A 291 9.33 4.78 1.47
CA ILE A 291 7.92 4.70 1.85
C ILE A 291 7.67 3.89 3.13
N GLY A 292 8.68 3.82 4.02
CA GLY A 292 8.66 2.92 5.19
C GLY A 292 8.80 1.44 4.86
N HIS A 293 9.38 1.12 3.68
CA HIS A 293 9.51 -0.24 3.18
C HIS A 293 10.98 -0.58 2.88
N ALA A 294 11.70 -1.11 3.88
CA ALA A 294 13.15 -1.31 3.80
C ALA A 294 13.59 -2.20 2.61
N SER A 295 12.91 -3.33 2.37
CA SER A 295 13.27 -4.23 1.26
C SER A 295 13.10 -3.56 -0.12
N ALA A 296 12.05 -2.76 -0.33
CA ALA A 296 11.85 -2.00 -1.58
C ALA A 296 12.90 -0.91 -1.77
N GLN A 297 13.30 -0.24 -0.69
CA GLN A 297 14.38 0.75 -0.73
C GLN A 297 15.73 0.10 -1.09
N GLU A 298 16.01 -1.09 -0.56
CA GLU A 298 17.21 -1.85 -0.92
C GLU A 298 17.22 -2.19 -2.42
N VAL A 299 16.10 -2.72 -2.95
CA VAL A 299 15.95 -3.01 -4.38
C VAL A 299 16.15 -1.74 -5.23
N PHE A 300 15.67 -0.58 -4.77
CA PHE A 300 15.91 0.69 -5.47
C PHE A 300 17.39 1.02 -5.60
N PHE A 301 18.16 0.95 -4.51
CA PHE A 301 19.59 1.28 -4.60
C PHE A 301 20.38 0.28 -5.44
N GLN A 302 19.92 -0.97 -5.55
CA GLN A 302 20.49 -1.97 -6.44
C GLN A 302 20.17 -1.71 -7.93
N GLN A 303 19.00 -1.13 -8.23
CA GLN A 303 18.48 -1.02 -9.61
C GLN A 303 18.45 0.41 -10.17
N ARG A 304 18.64 1.46 -9.35
CA ARG A 304 18.36 2.86 -9.73
C ARG A 304 19.04 3.35 -10.99
N GLU A 305 20.19 2.78 -11.35
CA GLU A 305 20.94 3.13 -12.58
C GLU A 305 20.24 2.62 -13.86
N GLN A 306 19.35 1.64 -13.74
CA GLN A 306 18.62 1.02 -14.85
C GLN A 306 17.20 1.59 -15.01
N ILE A 307 16.78 2.50 -14.12
CA ILE A 307 15.43 3.06 -14.12
C ILE A 307 15.38 4.28 -15.05
N ASN A 308 14.38 4.31 -15.93
CA ASN A 308 14.20 5.42 -16.87
C ASN A 308 13.56 6.65 -16.19
N PHE A 309 14.39 7.62 -15.81
CA PHE A 309 13.97 8.93 -15.33
C PHE A 309 13.94 10.03 -16.42
N GLY A 310 14.02 9.64 -17.70
CA GLY A 310 14.00 10.56 -18.85
C GLY A 310 12.62 11.16 -19.12
N ASN A 311 12.08 11.92 -18.16
CA ASN A 311 10.73 12.48 -18.16
C ASN A 311 10.63 13.80 -18.94
N VAL A 312 11.69 14.61 -18.95
CA VAL A 312 11.68 15.97 -19.49
C VAL A 312 12.71 16.19 -20.58
N GLU A 313 12.47 17.19 -21.42
CA GLU A 313 13.41 17.70 -22.43
C GLU A 313 13.68 19.19 -22.21
N ALA A 314 14.86 19.65 -22.63
CA ALA A 314 15.22 21.05 -22.54
C ALA A 314 14.34 21.90 -23.47
N SER A 315 13.80 23.00 -22.94
CA SER A 315 13.03 24.01 -23.69
C SER A 315 13.74 25.37 -23.76
N GLY A 316 14.91 25.49 -23.13
CA GLY A 316 15.74 26.70 -23.06
C GLY A 316 16.85 26.52 -22.01
N SER A 317 17.70 27.53 -21.83
CA SER A 317 18.75 27.47 -20.81
C SER A 317 18.15 27.34 -19.41
N GLY A 318 18.47 26.25 -18.71
CA GLY A 318 17.92 25.92 -17.39
C GLY A 318 16.40 25.71 -17.38
N SER A 319 15.76 25.50 -18.53
CA SER A 319 14.32 25.32 -18.67
C SER A 319 13.98 24.00 -19.34
N TYR A 320 12.96 23.32 -18.82
CA TYR A 320 12.56 21.98 -19.23
C TYR A 320 11.03 21.87 -19.31
N LYS A 321 10.55 20.96 -20.14
CA LYS A 321 9.13 20.58 -20.25
C LYS A 321 9.02 19.06 -20.33
N PRO A 322 7.86 18.45 -20.03
CA PRO A 322 7.64 17.03 -20.28
C PRO A 322 7.97 16.64 -21.72
N LYS A 323 8.54 15.45 -21.90
CA LYS A 323 8.58 14.82 -23.23
C LYS A 323 7.17 14.39 -23.61
N SER A 324 6.88 14.39 -24.92
CA SER A 324 5.63 13.84 -25.45
C SER A 324 5.43 12.41 -24.97
N GLY A 325 4.28 12.14 -24.36
CA GLY A 325 3.91 10.83 -23.80
C GLY A 325 4.43 10.58 -22.38
N ARG A 326 5.17 11.53 -21.79
CA ARG A 326 5.72 11.46 -20.42
C ARG A 326 5.07 12.49 -19.50
N GLU A 327 4.11 13.27 -19.99
CA GLU A 327 3.33 14.20 -19.17
C GLU A 327 2.63 13.44 -18.03
N PRO A 328 2.75 13.89 -16.76
CA PRO A 328 2.06 13.26 -15.65
C PRO A 328 0.54 13.24 -15.86
N ARG A 329 -0.05 12.07 -15.99
CA ARG A 329 -1.51 11.85 -16.04
C ARG A 329 -2.09 11.89 -14.62
N TYR A 330 -3.40 11.70 -14.48
CA TYR A 330 -4.08 11.82 -13.19
C TYR A 330 -3.40 11.01 -12.08
N MET A 331 -2.95 11.71 -11.04
CA MET A 331 -2.21 11.19 -9.89
C MET A 331 -0.86 10.53 -10.22
N GLY A 332 -0.39 10.67 -11.45
CA GLY A 332 0.96 10.33 -11.89
C GLY A 332 1.96 11.47 -11.67
N SER A 333 3.23 11.17 -11.86
CA SER A 333 4.34 12.08 -11.56
C SER A 333 5.49 11.99 -12.55
N ASN A 334 6.25 13.07 -12.65
CA ASN A 334 7.60 13.04 -13.18
C ASN A 334 8.58 13.15 -12.02
N ILE A 335 9.46 12.16 -11.88
CA ILE A 335 10.61 12.18 -10.98
C ILE A 335 11.83 12.56 -11.80
N ILE A 336 12.52 13.63 -11.39
CA ILE A 336 13.56 14.29 -12.17
C ILE A 336 14.81 14.42 -11.30
N PRO A 337 15.72 13.41 -11.34
CA PRO A 337 17.00 13.49 -10.67
C PRO A 337 17.84 14.66 -11.21
N LEU A 338 18.57 15.33 -10.32
CA LEU A 338 19.35 16.51 -10.65
C LEU A 338 20.86 16.25 -10.52
N GLU A 339 21.62 16.91 -11.39
CA GLU A 339 23.04 17.15 -11.22
C GLU A 339 23.24 18.55 -10.62
N VAL A 340 23.60 18.60 -9.34
CA VAL A 340 23.74 19.84 -8.59
C VAL A 340 25.08 20.50 -8.91
N THR A 341 25.06 21.76 -9.34
CA THR A 341 26.25 22.51 -9.76
C THR A 341 26.65 23.61 -8.78
N ASN A 342 25.77 23.97 -7.84
CA ASN A 342 25.99 24.99 -6.81
C ASN A 342 25.52 24.50 -5.43
N SER A 343 25.90 25.21 -4.37
CA SER A 343 25.43 24.93 -2.99
C SER A 343 23.96 25.29 -2.73
N GLN A 344 23.24 25.76 -3.75
CA GLN A 344 21.84 26.14 -3.68
C GLN A 344 21.13 25.78 -4.98
N VAL A 345 19.99 25.12 -4.88
CA VAL A 345 19.11 24.81 -6.00
C VAL A 345 17.85 25.65 -5.90
N LYS A 346 17.53 26.37 -6.96
CA LYS A 346 16.27 27.11 -7.12
C LYS A 346 15.41 26.42 -8.17
N VAL A 347 14.17 26.17 -7.81
CA VAL A 347 13.20 25.48 -8.66
C VAL A 347 11.98 26.35 -8.83
N LYS A 348 11.53 26.50 -10.08
CA LYS A 348 10.23 27.07 -10.42
C LYS A 348 9.49 26.11 -11.34
N VAL A 349 8.25 25.80 -11.02
CA VAL A 349 7.31 25.03 -11.84
C VAL A 349 6.12 25.92 -12.16
N SER A 350 5.69 25.93 -13.42
CA SER A 350 4.53 26.70 -13.88
C SER A 350 3.64 25.82 -14.74
N SER A 351 2.35 25.81 -14.42
CA SER A 351 1.30 25.12 -15.16
C SER A 351 -0.01 25.88 -15.03
N ASN A 352 -0.93 25.67 -15.97
CA ASN A 352 -2.31 26.16 -15.90
C ASN A 352 -3.25 25.18 -15.17
N ALA A 353 -2.78 23.97 -14.86
CA ALA A 353 -3.53 22.98 -14.09
C ALA A 353 -3.01 22.89 -12.65
N GLU A 354 -3.80 22.28 -11.78
CA GLU A 354 -3.39 21.99 -10.40
C GLU A 354 -2.28 20.92 -10.37
N PHE A 355 -1.28 21.13 -9.52
CA PHE A 355 -0.17 20.19 -9.36
C PHE A 355 0.42 20.30 -7.95
N VAL A 356 1.13 19.25 -7.55
CA VAL A 356 2.03 19.27 -6.39
C VAL A 356 3.45 19.12 -6.89
N ALA A 357 4.36 19.99 -6.44
CA ALA A 357 5.77 19.86 -6.73
C ALA A 357 6.60 19.85 -5.45
N THR A 358 7.60 18.99 -5.40
CA THR A 358 8.46 18.80 -4.23
C THR A 358 9.92 18.63 -4.66
N ILE A 359 10.84 19.22 -3.91
CA ILE A 359 12.26 18.84 -3.96
C ILE A 359 12.48 17.77 -2.90
N ALA A 360 12.94 16.59 -3.31
CA ALA A 360 13.42 15.54 -2.42
C ALA A 360 14.95 15.60 -2.37
N ILE A 361 15.49 15.56 -1.15
CA ILE A 361 16.93 15.50 -0.89
C ILE A 361 17.17 14.23 -0.08
N TYR A 362 17.97 13.32 -0.62
CA TYR A 362 18.40 12.11 0.07
C TYR A 362 19.86 12.24 0.49
N ARG A 363 20.12 11.93 1.76
CA ARG A 363 21.46 11.92 2.36
C ARG A 363 21.89 10.50 2.60
N LYS A 364 23.16 10.21 2.30
CA LYS A 364 23.78 8.91 2.59
C LYS A 364 23.56 8.55 4.07
N GLY A 365 22.92 7.41 4.32
CA GLY A 365 22.50 6.98 5.66
C GLY A 365 20.98 6.90 5.86
N GLY A 366 20.19 7.24 4.84
CA GLY A 366 18.72 7.04 4.86
C GLY A 366 17.91 8.27 5.27
N GLU A 367 18.56 9.41 5.51
CA GLU A 367 17.88 10.64 5.89
C GLU A 367 17.38 11.38 4.64
N SER A 368 16.07 11.66 4.60
CA SER A 368 15.44 12.41 3.51
C SER A 368 14.81 13.71 4.00
N SER A 369 14.77 14.71 3.11
CA SER A 369 14.04 15.95 3.33
C SER A 369 13.19 16.27 2.11
N TYR A 370 11.97 16.74 2.36
CA TYR A 370 11.02 17.05 1.29
C TYR A 370 10.49 18.47 1.43
N ILE A 371 10.74 19.27 0.41
CA ILE A 371 10.39 20.68 0.39
C ILE A 371 9.33 20.88 -0.69
N THR A 372 8.07 21.02 -0.26
CA THR A 372 6.96 21.33 -1.17
C THR A 372 7.09 22.77 -1.67
N LEU A 373 6.94 22.95 -2.98
CA LEU A 373 7.04 24.24 -3.66
C LEU A 373 5.79 25.08 -3.39
N LYS A 374 5.95 26.22 -2.72
CA LYS A 374 4.84 27.16 -2.51
C LYS A 374 4.67 28.00 -3.77
N ASN A 375 3.45 28.00 -4.33
CA ASN A 375 3.15 28.66 -5.61
C ASN A 375 4.11 28.24 -6.74
N GLY A 376 4.51 26.96 -6.75
CA GLY A 376 5.44 26.43 -7.73
C GLY A 376 6.87 26.93 -7.57
N VAL A 377 7.29 27.49 -6.44
CA VAL A 377 8.66 27.99 -6.23
C VAL A 377 9.26 27.45 -4.92
N ALA A 378 10.54 27.07 -4.98
CA ALA A 378 11.35 26.78 -3.80
C ALA A 378 12.83 27.13 -4.06
N THR A 379 13.56 27.35 -2.97
CA THR A 379 15.01 27.50 -2.97
C THR A 379 15.54 26.73 -1.78
N VAL A 380 16.46 25.80 -2.01
CA VAL A 380 16.99 24.92 -0.97
C VAL A 380 18.52 24.94 -0.98
N PRO A 381 19.17 25.00 0.19
CA PRO A 381 20.59 24.73 0.29
C PRO A 381 20.85 23.23 0.04
N VAL A 382 21.95 22.91 -0.64
CA VAL A 382 22.37 21.54 -0.93
C VAL A 382 23.84 21.39 -0.55
N LYS A 383 24.18 20.25 0.06
CA LYS A 383 25.55 19.88 0.43
C LYS A 383 26.13 18.91 -0.60
N ALA A 384 27.46 18.90 -0.69
CA ALA A 384 28.15 17.93 -1.52
C ALA A 384 27.81 16.49 -1.08
N GLY A 385 27.48 15.63 -2.05
CA GLY A 385 27.14 14.22 -1.82
C GLY A 385 25.67 13.94 -1.49
N GLU A 386 24.80 14.96 -1.49
CA GLU A 386 23.35 14.77 -1.42
C GLU A 386 22.78 14.42 -2.81
N ASP A 387 21.93 13.40 -2.88
CA ASP A 387 21.14 13.11 -4.08
C ASP A 387 19.91 14.03 -4.06
N VAL A 388 19.64 14.76 -5.14
CA VAL A 388 18.52 15.71 -5.23
C VAL A 388 17.64 15.37 -6.42
N SER A 389 16.32 15.37 -6.20
CA SER A 389 15.32 15.18 -7.25
C SER A 389 14.21 16.22 -7.15
N VAL A 390 13.66 16.62 -8.30
CA VAL A 390 12.40 17.38 -8.38
C VAL A 390 11.30 16.42 -8.79
N ILE A 391 10.20 16.46 -8.06
CA ILE A 391 9.01 15.63 -8.30
C ILE A 391 7.86 16.57 -8.65
N ILE A 392 7.21 16.33 -9.77
CA ILE A 392 6.06 17.12 -10.26
C ILE A 392 4.91 16.16 -10.55
N THR A 393 3.84 16.30 -9.78
CA THR A 393 2.72 15.36 -9.77
C THR A 393 1.44 16.07 -10.19
N ASN A 394 0.70 15.45 -11.11
CA ASN A 394 -0.65 15.88 -11.49
C ASN A 394 -1.65 15.40 -10.43
N ALA A 395 -1.72 16.15 -9.34
CA ALA A 395 -2.40 15.76 -8.12
C ALA A 395 -3.45 16.80 -7.73
N PRO A 396 -4.63 16.82 -8.39
CA PRO A 396 -5.71 17.70 -7.98
C PRO A 396 -6.16 17.36 -6.56
N ALA A 397 -6.49 18.37 -5.74
CA ALA A 397 -6.89 18.15 -4.35
C ALA A 397 -8.14 17.27 -4.20
N LYS A 398 -9.06 17.37 -5.17
CA LYS A 398 -10.29 16.58 -5.21
C LYS A 398 -10.14 15.37 -6.14
N PRO A 399 -10.46 14.16 -5.66
CA PRO A 399 -10.49 12.98 -6.51
C PRO A 399 -11.46 13.12 -7.70
N ILE A 400 -11.05 12.57 -8.83
CA ILE A 400 -11.87 12.40 -10.04
C ILE A 400 -12.38 10.97 -10.07
N LEU A 401 -13.65 10.79 -10.42
CA LEU A 401 -14.22 9.47 -10.68
C LEU A 401 -13.66 8.91 -11.99
N TYR A 402 -13.02 7.76 -11.95
CA TYR A 402 -12.50 7.10 -13.14
C TYR A 402 -12.61 5.58 -13.02
N ASP A 403 -12.72 4.92 -14.17
CA ASP A 403 -12.65 3.46 -14.27
C ASP A 403 -11.22 3.11 -14.71
N GLY A 404 -10.50 2.34 -13.89
CA GLY A 404 -9.12 1.95 -14.19
C GLY A 404 -8.99 1.09 -15.44
N PHE A 405 -10.03 0.33 -15.82
CA PHE A 405 -10.04 -0.47 -17.04
C PHE A 405 -10.53 0.29 -18.27
N ASN A 406 -11.08 1.48 -18.08
CA ASN A 406 -11.59 2.34 -19.15
C ASN A 406 -11.35 3.83 -18.83
N LEU A 407 -10.09 4.24 -18.98
CA LEU A 407 -9.66 5.60 -18.63
C LEU A 407 -10.37 6.65 -19.50
N SER A 408 -10.93 7.67 -18.85
CA SER A 408 -11.55 8.81 -19.53
C SER A 408 -10.50 9.80 -20.04
N ALA A 409 -10.88 10.64 -21.00
CA ALA A 409 -10.02 11.71 -21.52
C ALA A 409 -9.52 12.68 -20.42
N GLU A 410 -10.31 12.87 -19.36
CA GLU A 410 -9.95 13.73 -18.23
C GLU A 410 -8.75 13.17 -17.46
N VAL A 411 -8.78 11.88 -17.10
CA VAL A 411 -7.67 11.27 -16.34
C VAL A 411 -6.47 10.90 -17.20
N SER A 412 -6.68 10.68 -18.50
CA SER A 412 -5.61 10.45 -19.48
C SER A 412 -4.89 11.74 -19.89
N LYS A 413 -5.44 12.92 -19.58
CA LYS A 413 -4.82 14.20 -19.92
C LYS A 413 -3.53 14.40 -19.12
N GLY A 414 -2.43 14.54 -19.84
CA GLY A 414 -1.13 14.87 -19.26
C GLY A 414 -1.07 16.31 -18.73
N LEU A 415 -0.35 16.49 -17.62
CA LEU A 415 -0.01 17.79 -17.07
C LEU A 415 1.08 18.44 -17.93
N ASP A 416 0.70 19.49 -18.64
CA ASP A 416 1.64 20.39 -19.29
C ASP A 416 2.23 21.36 -18.25
N TYR A 417 3.55 21.47 -18.21
CA TYR A 417 4.26 22.37 -17.30
C TYR A 417 5.60 22.83 -17.87
N THR A 418 6.10 23.93 -17.32
CA THR A 418 7.51 24.35 -17.48
C THR A 418 8.23 24.28 -16.14
N LEU A 419 9.39 23.63 -16.14
CA LEU A 419 10.33 23.56 -15.02
C LEU A 419 11.53 24.46 -15.33
N SER A 420 11.84 25.40 -14.43
CA SER A 420 13.06 26.20 -14.47
C SER A 420 13.96 25.87 -13.28
N LEU A 421 15.24 25.66 -13.56
CA LEU A 421 16.28 25.31 -12.60
C LEU A 421 17.38 26.35 -12.58
N THR A 422 17.90 26.64 -11.39
CA THR A 422 19.15 27.40 -11.20
C THR A 422 19.99 26.69 -10.15
N GLY A 423 21.29 26.52 -10.42
CA GLY A 423 22.21 25.81 -9.54
C GLY A 423 22.16 24.27 -9.64
N ALA A 424 21.44 23.76 -10.64
CA ALA A 424 21.44 22.35 -11.02
C ALA A 424 21.00 22.20 -12.48
N ASN A 425 21.32 21.05 -13.07
CA ASN A 425 20.77 20.58 -14.35
C ASN A 425 19.99 19.28 -14.12
N VAL A 426 19.11 18.92 -15.05
CA VAL A 426 18.51 17.57 -15.07
C VAL A 426 19.60 16.55 -15.39
N LYS A 427 19.68 15.47 -14.61
CA LYS A 427 20.59 14.36 -14.87
C LYS A 427 20.10 13.59 -16.10
N ALA A 428 20.99 13.37 -17.06
CA ALA A 428 20.69 12.68 -18.31
C ALA A 428 20.33 11.20 -18.10
#